data_AF-A0A1I5HS23-F1
#
_entry.id   AF-A0A1I5HS23-F1
#
_cell.length_a   1.000
_cell.length_b   1.000
_cell.length_c   1.000
_cell.angle_alpha   90.00
_cell.angle_beta   90.00
_cell.angle_gamma   90.00
#
_symmetry.space_group_name_H-M   'P 1'
#
loop_
_entity.id
_entity.type
_entity.pdbx_description
1 polymer ?
#
loop_
_entity_poly.entity_id
_entity_poly.type
_entity_poly.pdbx_seq_one_letter_code
_entity_poly.pdbx_strand_id
1 'polypeptide(L)'
;MPPAPGSLGAALRHPVALLRWLWPAYVTPGRPGRATSATELRWIYTAWLGAFLLKMLGSTWDVSWHFRWLRDDLAPPHLLNSAGTAVVVALVLFHSYTGYGVDRRALRLMQWGIGTFLVAVPIDIVNHRVNGLDITSWSPSHALLYIGTAIMLAGAIRGWWLYAAPGRVRDLVSLGLWLFFVENVVFPNQHQEYGVLSLRAYEAGATTAEQQLLDFAASQGQTPTMFMLPVPSWVHPAWLLCAGLLSLLVARRVTGLRWTATTVVAVYLGYRAVMWLGLVALGFPPSVLPLVLLVGAVCVDLSVTWRLPGWSAAPATAAAVYAAGWLQDAAGLLPPWDWSWWSIALVLGSFTLLWTVVDLVARSRAYAAWLVPVEPARAAVPVAGGASAR
;
A
#
# COMPACT_ATOMS: atom_id res chain seq x y z
N MET A 1 -34.25 4.30 20.24
CA MET A 1 -32.86 3.98 19.84
C MET A 1 -32.01 3.90 21.09
N PRO A 2 -30.96 3.05 21.14
CA PRO A 2 -29.97 3.11 22.23
C PRO A 2 -29.35 4.52 22.30
N PRO A 3 -28.93 5.01 23.47
CA PRO A 3 -28.24 6.29 23.56
C PRO A 3 -26.87 6.22 22.87
N ALA A 4 -26.44 7.32 22.25
CA ALA A 4 -25.11 7.44 21.70
C ALA A 4 -24.05 7.27 22.81
N PRO A 5 -22.89 6.64 22.53
CA PRO A 5 -21.82 6.60 23.50
C PRO A 5 -21.35 8.02 23.80
N GLY A 6 -21.36 8.41 25.08
CA GLY A 6 -20.95 9.75 25.51
C GLY A 6 -19.46 10.08 25.24
N SER A 7 -18.64 9.08 24.88
CA SER A 7 -17.25 9.25 24.47
C SER A 7 -16.72 8.03 23.71
N LEU A 8 -15.59 8.18 23.01
CA LEU A 8 -14.86 7.06 22.38
C LEU A 8 -14.44 6.00 23.40
N GLY A 9 -13.96 6.41 24.57
CA GLY A 9 -13.57 5.46 25.63
C GLY A 9 -14.74 4.66 26.19
N ALA A 10 -15.96 5.23 26.22
CA ALA A 10 -17.17 4.49 26.58
C ALA A 10 -17.61 3.55 25.44
N ALA A 11 -17.49 4.00 24.18
CA ALA A 11 -17.77 3.20 22.99
C ALA A 11 -16.89 1.93 22.92
N LEU A 12 -15.59 2.07 23.14
CA LEU A 12 -14.63 0.96 23.05
C LEU A 12 -14.78 -0.06 24.19
N ARG A 13 -15.25 0.37 25.37
CA ARG A 13 -15.53 -0.52 26.51
C ARG A 13 -16.79 -1.37 26.31
N HIS A 14 -17.70 -0.95 25.44
CA HIS A 14 -18.96 -1.65 25.17
C HIS A 14 -19.18 -1.82 23.66
N PRO A 15 -18.35 -2.63 22.98
CA PRO A 15 -18.35 -2.72 21.52
C PRO A 15 -19.68 -3.21 20.94
N VAL A 16 -20.38 -4.12 21.64
CA VAL A 16 -21.70 -4.60 21.22
C VAL A 16 -22.76 -3.51 21.31
N ALA A 17 -22.74 -2.69 22.38
CA ALA A 17 -23.68 -1.58 22.55
C ALA A 17 -23.42 -0.48 21.52
N LEU A 18 -22.14 -0.20 21.23
CA LEU A 18 -21.71 0.70 20.16
C LEU A 18 -22.26 0.25 18.81
N LEU A 19 -22.11 -1.03 18.45
CA LEU A 19 -22.64 -1.57 17.19
C LEU A 19 -24.16 -1.50 17.11
N ARG A 20 -24.86 -1.85 18.20
CA ARG A 20 -26.33 -1.78 18.29
C ARG A 20 -26.87 -0.35 18.13
N TRP A 21 -26.08 0.66 18.51
CA TRP A 21 -26.42 2.06 18.28
C TRP A 21 -26.04 2.54 16.87
N LEU A 22 -24.79 2.27 16.44
CA LEU A 22 -24.27 2.67 15.13
C LEU A 22 -25.13 2.16 13.98
N TRP A 23 -25.59 0.91 14.08
CA TRP A 23 -26.33 0.26 13.01
C TRP A 23 -27.62 1.00 12.63
N PRO A 24 -28.61 1.20 13.51
CA PRO A 24 -29.82 1.95 13.16
C PRO A 24 -29.56 3.43 12.88
N ALA A 25 -28.50 4.03 13.45
CA ALA A 25 -28.20 5.45 13.26
C ALA A 25 -27.57 5.77 11.90
N TYR A 26 -26.66 4.91 11.41
CA TYR A 26 -25.82 5.20 10.25
C TYR A 26 -25.97 4.19 9.11
N VAL A 27 -26.41 2.96 9.37
CA VAL A 27 -26.55 1.92 8.35
C VAL A 27 -27.96 1.96 7.78
N THR A 28 -28.24 3.02 7.03
CA THR A 28 -29.49 3.20 6.28
C THR A 28 -29.21 3.23 4.77
N PRO A 29 -30.07 2.63 3.93
CA PRO A 29 -29.87 2.62 2.48
C PRO A 29 -29.67 4.02 1.91
N GLY A 30 -28.70 4.17 1.01
CA GLY A 30 -28.43 5.43 0.35
C GLY A 30 -27.75 5.27 -1.01
N ARG A 31 -27.37 6.39 -1.62
CA ARG A 31 -26.65 6.43 -2.90
C ARG A 31 -25.31 7.15 -2.71
N PRO A 32 -24.26 6.79 -3.48
CA PRO A 32 -23.01 7.52 -3.48
C PRO A 32 -23.22 9.03 -3.66
N GLY A 33 -22.41 9.84 -3.00
CA GLY A 33 -22.60 11.28 -2.88
C GLY A 33 -23.58 11.69 -1.78
N ARG A 34 -23.91 10.78 -0.84
CA ARG A 34 -24.71 11.10 0.33
C ARG A 34 -24.01 12.17 1.17
N ALA A 35 -24.76 13.17 1.63
CA ALA A 35 -24.25 14.19 2.53
C ALA A 35 -23.60 13.52 3.74
N THR A 36 -22.33 13.82 3.96
CA THR A 36 -21.50 13.24 5.03
C THR A 36 -20.86 14.40 5.78
N SER A 37 -21.10 14.51 7.08
CA SER A 37 -20.46 15.50 7.92
C SER A 37 -18.95 15.25 8.00
N ALA A 38 -18.18 16.30 8.29
CA ALA A 38 -16.73 16.18 8.47
C ALA A 38 -16.33 15.19 9.58
N THR A 39 -17.17 15.03 10.60
CA THR A 39 -16.92 14.07 11.69
C THR A 39 -17.17 12.63 11.22
N GLU A 40 -18.29 12.35 10.56
CA GLU A 40 -18.56 11.02 9.99
C GLU A 40 -17.48 10.61 8.99
N LEU A 41 -17.08 11.52 8.10
CA LEU A 41 -16.02 11.26 7.12
C LEU A 41 -14.71 10.89 7.80
N ARG A 42 -14.32 11.63 8.86
CA ARG A 42 -13.11 11.33 9.64
C ARG A 42 -13.17 9.95 10.29
N TRP A 43 -14.31 9.55 10.86
CA TRP A 43 -14.47 8.21 11.44
C TRP A 43 -14.30 7.12 10.39
N ILE A 44 -14.98 7.26 9.26
CA ILE A 44 -14.93 6.30 8.14
C ILE A 44 -13.49 6.15 7.62
N TYR A 45 -12.80 7.26 7.41
CA TYR A 45 -11.43 7.24 6.88
C TYR A 45 -10.37 6.86 7.92
N THR A 46 -10.64 7.09 9.21
CA THR A 46 -9.81 6.52 10.29
C THR A 46 -9.91 4.99 10.29
N ALA A 47 -11.09 4.43 10.05
CA ALA A 47 -11.26 2.99 9.91
C ALA A 47 -10.52 2.44 8.68
N TRP A 48 -10.52 3.15 7.55
CA TRP A 48 -9.67 2.80 6.40
C TRP A 48 -8.18 2.79 6.75
N LEU A 49 -7.68 3.83 7.42
CA LEU A 49 -6.29 3.89 7.87
C LEU A 49 -5.94 2.75 8.83
N GLY A 50 -6.84 2.45 9.78
CA GLY A 50 -6.66 1.33 10.70
C GLY A 50 -6.62 -0.02 9.98
N ALA A 51 -7.53 -0.23 9.01
CA ALA A 51 -7.58 -1.47 8.25
C ALA A 51 -6.29 -1.71 7.44
N PHE A 52 -5.78 -0.68 6.77
CA PHE A 52 -4.52 -0.78 6.02
C PHE A 52 -3.29 -0.81 6.92
N LEU A 53 -3.33 -0.21 8.11
CA LEU A 53 -2.27 -0.37 9.10
C LEU A 53 -2.15 -1.84 9.55
N LEU A 54 -3.27 -2.50 9.84
CA LEU A 54 -3.28 -3.93 10.17
C LEU A 54 -2.70 -4.76 9.01
N LYS A 55 -3.09 -4.46 7.77
CA LYS A 55 -2.53 -5.14 6.59
C LYS A 55 -1.03 -4.88 6.42
N MET A 56 -0.56 -3.65 6.57
CA MET A 56 0.86 -3.29 6.44
C MET A 56 1.73 -3.96 7.52
N LEU A 57 1.24 -3.98 8.76
CA LEU A 57 1.92 -4.68 9.86
C LEU A 57 1.94 -6.19 9.64
N GLY A 58 0.79 -6.76 9.25
CA GLY A 58 0.64 -8.17 8.94
C GLY A 58 1.57 -8.59 7.81
N SER A 59 1.53 -7.89 6.67
CA SER A 59 2.35 -8.17 5.49
C SER A 59 3.85 -8.03 5.76
N THR A 60 4.28 -7.02 6.51
CA THR A 60 5.70 -6.84 6.86
C THR A 60 6.21 -8.00 7.73
N TRP A 61 5.40 -8.45 8.68
CA TRP A 61 5.73 -9.62 9.48
C TRP A 61 5.69 -10.90 8.64
N ASP A 62 4.74 -11.02 7.73
CA ASP A 62 4.52 -12.19 6.87
C ASP A 62 5.72 -12.51 5.98
N VAL A 63 6.33 -11.50 5.35
CA VAL A 63 7.55 -11.73 4.54
C VAL A 63 8.66 -12.32 5.42
N SER A 64 8.88 -11.74 6.58
CA SER A 64 9.90 -12.22 7.50
C SER A 64 9.60 -13.62 8.05
N TRP A 65 8.32 -13.93 8.29
CA TRP A 65 7.83 -15.24 8.68
C TRP A 65 8.17 -16.29 7.63
N HIS A 66 7.85 -16.04 6.36
CA HIS A 66 8.09 -16.97 5.25
C HIS A 66 9.58 -17.11 4.87
N PHE A 67 10.44 -16.18 5.30
CA PHE A 67 11.89 -16.36 5.24
C PHE A 67 12.46 -17.26 6.35
N ARG A 68 11.64 -17.61 7.35
CA ARG A 68 12.02 -18.47 8.47
C ARG A 68 11.31 -19.82 8.45
N TRP A 69 10.00 -19.83 8.32
CA TRP A 69 9.16 -21.01 8.47
C TRP A 69 8.47 -21.41 7.18
N LEU A 70 8.31 -22.72 7.02
CA LEU A 70 7.37 -23.28 6.06
C LEU A 70 5.95 -23.04 6.59
N ARG A 71 5.11 -22.44 5.73
CA ARG A 71 3.70 -22.07 5.92
C ARG A 71 2.96 -22.71 7.11
N ASP A 72 2.21 -21.86 7.82
CA ASP A 72 1.12 -22.24 8.73
C ASP A 72 -0.15 -21.47 8.31
N ASP A 73 -1.27 -22.15 8.05
CA ASP A 73 -2.54 -21.53 7.62
C ASP A 73 -3.11 -20.56 8.67
N LEU A 74 -2.68 -20.67 9.92
CA LEU A 74 -3.04 -19.77 11.02
C LEU A 74 -1.84 -18.98 11.54
N ALA A 75 -0.83 -18.76 10.69
CA ALA A 75 0.32 -17.95 11.04
C ALA A 75 -0.16 -16.60 11.62
N PRO A 76 0.36 -16.17 12.77
CA PRO A 76 0.03 -14.88 13.36
C PRO A 76 0.02 -13.66 12.39
N PRO A 77 0.96 -13.51 11.43
CA PRO A 77 0.87 -12.44 10.42
C PRO A 77 -0.38 -12.55 9.53
N HIS A 78 -0.82 -13.77 9.17
CA HIS A 78 -2.02 -13.99 8.37
C HIS A 78 -3.28 -13.59 9.11
N LEU A 79 -3.35 -13.82 10.43
CA LEU A 79 -4.46 -13.39 11.26
C LEU A 79 -4.57 -11.86 11.29
N LEU A 80 -3.44 -11.16 11.37
CA LEU A 80 -3.40 -9.70 11.35
C LEU A 80 -3.84 -9.14 9.98
N ASN A 81 -3.36 -9.74 8.89
CA ASN A 81 -3.79 -9.43 7.52
C ASN A 81 -5.29 -9.70 7.30
N SER A 82 -5.79 -10.81 7.83
CA SER A 82 -7.20 -11.21 7.76
C SER A 82 -8.09 -10.25 8.53
N ALA A 83 -7.66 -9.79 9.71
CA ALA A 83 -8.37 -8.77 10.49
C ALA A 83 -8.50 -7.46 9.71
N GLY A 84 -7.40 -6.96 9.12
CA GLY A 84 -7.43 -5.78 8.26
C GLY A 84 -8.35 -5.96 7.05
N THR A 85 -8.32 -7.14 6.42
CA THR A 85 -9.18 -7.50 5.29
C THR A 85 -10.66 -7.52 5.68
N ALA A 86 -11.01 -8.06 6.84
CA ALA A 86 -12.39 -8.07 7.34
C ALA A 86 -12.93 -6.64 7.53
N VAL A 87 -12.12 -5.74 8.08
CA VAL A 87 -12.49 -4.31 8.23
C VAL A 87 -12.68 -3.66 6.86
N VAL A 88 -11.77 -3.90 5.91
CA VAL A 88 -11.92 -3.41 4.54
C VAL A 88 -13.23 -3.89 3.90
N VAL A 89 -13.54 -5.19 3.98
CA VAL A 89 -14.78 -5.75 3.43
C VAL A 89 -15.99 -5.05 4.05
N ALA A 90 -16.00 -4.89 5.37
CA ALA A 90 -17.06 -4.18 6.07
C ALA A 90 -17.19 -2.72 5.61
N LEU A 91 -16.08 -2.01 5.38
CA LEU A 91 -16.08 -0.64 4.86
C LEU A 91 -16.64 -0.57 3.43
N VAL A 92 -16.24 -1.47 2.53
CA VAL A 92 -16.78 -1.47 1.16
C VAL A 92 -18.28 -1.79 1.16
N LEU A 93 -18.73 -2.74 1.98
CA LEU A 93 -20.16 -3.02 2.15
C LEU A 93 -20.90 -1.81 2.73
N PHE A 94 -20.34 -1.14 3.73
CA PHE A 94 -20.89 0.08 4.31
C PHE A 94 -21.05 1.19 3.26
N HIS A 95 -20.00 1.48 2.48
CA HIS A 95 -20.07 2.46 1.41
C HIS A 95 -21.06 2.07 0.31
N SER A 96 -21.12 0.78 -0.03
CA SER A 96 -22.05 0.25 -1.04
C SER A 96 -23.51 0.41 -0.61
N TYR A 97 -23.81 0.16 0.67
CA TYR A 97 -25.17 0.21 1.20
C TYR A 97 -25.62 1.65 1.52
N THR A 98 -24.74 2.45 2.10
CA THR A 98 -25.11 3.78 2.64
C THR A 98 -24.80 4.94 1.71
N GLY A 99 -23.77 4.82 0.88
CA GLY A 99 -23.26 5.90 0.01
C GLY A 99 -22.50 7.02 0.72
N TYR A 100 -22.17 6.88 2.01
CA TYR A 100 -21.43 7.91 2.76
C TYR A 100 -19.98 8.05 2.29
N GLY A 101 -19.48 9.29 2.25
CA GLY A 101 -18.05 9.62 2.08
C GLY A 101 -17.41 9.29 0.72
N VAL A 102 -18.20 8.86 -0.27
CA VAL A 102 -17.69 8.44 -1.59
C VAL A 102 -18.61 8.88 -2.72
N ASP A 103 -18.04 9.15 -3.89
CA ASP A 103 -18.80 9.28 -5.14
C ASP A 103 -18.88 7.91 -5.84
N ARG A 104 -19.66 7.82 -6.92
CA ARG A 104 -19.84 6.54 -7.64
C ARG A 104 -18.53 5.97 -8.18
N ARG A 105 -17.59 6.81 -8.60
CA ARG A 105 -16.29 6.37 -9.12
C ARG A 105 -15.43 5.78 -8.00
N ALA A 106 -15.32 6.47 -6.87
CA ALA A 106 -14.60 5.98 -5.70
C ALA A 106 -15.17 4.65 -5.22
N LEU A 107 -16.50 4.55 -5.11
CA LEU A 107 -17.16 3.31 -4.72
C LEU A 107 -16.87 2.16 -5.69
N ARG A 108 -16.94 2.40 -7.01
CA ARG A 108 -16.64 1.37 -8.01
C ARG A 108 -15.19 0.89 -7.92
N LEU A 109 -14.24 1.80 -7.70
CA LEU A 109 -12.85 1.43 -7.48
C LEU A 109 -12.70 0.56 -6.22
N MET A 110 -13.34 0.94 -5.12
CA MET A 110 -13.35 0.12 -3.90
C MET A 110 -13.94 -1.28 -4.15
N GLN A 111 -15.08 -1.37 -4.87
CA GLN A 111 -15.76 -2.62 -5.19
C GLN A 111 -14.94 -3.52 -6.12
N TRP A 112 -14.37 -2.96 -7.20
CA TRP A 112 -13.50 -3.71 -8.09
C TRP A 112 -12.24 -4.17 -7.36
N GLY A 113 -11.62 -3.29 -6.59
CA GLY A 113 -10.42 -3.63 -5.83
C GLY A 113 -10.64 -4.76 -4.83
N ILE A 114 -11.72 -4.69 -4.01
CA ILE A 114 -12.02 -5.78 -3.07
C ILE A 114 -12.48 -7.05 -3.80
N GLY A 115 -13.22 -6.93 -4.91
CA GLY A 115 -13.61 -8.08 -5.73
C GLY A 115 -12.40 -8.83 -6.28
N THR A 116 -11.44 -8.11 -6.88
CA THR A 116 -10.17 -8.68 -7.34
C THR A 116 -9.40 -9.32 -6.18
N PHE A 117 -9.31 -8.65 -5.03
CA PHE A 117 -8.62 -9.18 -3.85
C PHE A 117 -9.25 -10.49 -3.36
N LEU A 118 -10.58 -10.53 -3.21
CA LEU A 118 -11.28 -11.72 -2.71
C LEU A 118 -11.25 -12.89 -3.68
N VAL A 119 -11.20 -12.64 -4.99
CA VAL A 119 -10.95 -13.69 -6.00
C VAL A 119 -9.51 -14.19 -5.94
N ALA A 120 -8.56 -13.31 -5.64
CA ALA A 120 -7.16 -13.69 -5.52
C ALA A 120 -6.90 -14.65 -4.36
N VAL A 121 -7.59 -14.50 -3.21
CA VAL A 121 -7.41 -15.37 -2.02
C VAL A 121 -7.53 -16.87 -2.33
N PRO A 122 -8.62 -17.39 -2.93
CA PRO A 122 -8.70 -18.81 -3.25
C PRO A 122 -7.70 -19.23 -4.35
N ILE A 123 -7.41 -18.35 -5.32
CA ILE A 123 -6.38 -18.61 -6.34
C ILE A 123 -5.02 -18.79 -5.68
N ASP A 124 -4.70 -17.95 -4.70
CA ASP A 124 -3.47 -17.97 -3.94
C ASP A 124 -3.34 -19.25 -3.13
N ILE A 125 -4.38 -19.63 -2.38
CA ILE A 125 -4.44 -20.92 -1.66
C ILE A 125 -4.17 -22.10 -2.60
N VAL A 126 -4.80 -22.11 -3.79
CA VAL A 126 -4.57 -23.18 -4.79
C VAL A 126 -3.14 -23.11 -5.33
N ASN A 127 -2.64 -21.93 -5.67
CA ASN A 127 -1.29 -21.72 -6.15
C ASN A 127 -0.26 -22.28 -5.15
N HIS A 128 -0.45 -22.05 -3.85
CA HIS A 128 0.43 -22.59 -2.82
C HIS A 128 0.32 -24.10 -2.66
N ARG A 129 -0.89 -24.68 -2.80
CA ARG A 129 -1.07 -26.13 -2.73
C ARG A 129 -0.43 -26.86 -3.92
N VAL A 130 -0.44 -26.25 -5.10
CA VAL A 130 0.07 -26.86 -6.33
C VAL A 130 1.56 -26.61 -6.51
N ASN A 131 2.01 -25.37 -6.31
CA ASN A 131 3.40 -24.95 -6.57
C ASN A 131 4.26 -24.91 -5.29
N GLY A 132 3.67 -25.25 -4.14
CA GLY A 132 4.34 -25.57 -2.89
C GLY A 132 4.87 -24.38 -2.09
N LEU A 133 5.53 -23.40 -2.72
CA LEU A 133 6.21 -22.32 -2.01
C LEU A 133 5.37 -21.04 -1.99
N ASP A 134 4.86 -20.73 -0.81
CA ASP A 134 4.23 -19.45 -0.45
C ASP A 134 5.24 -18.35 -0.17
N ILE A 135 6.14 -18.11 -1.12
CA ILE A 135 7.26 -17.24 -0.77
C ILE A 135 7.54 -16.17 -1.81
N THR A 136 7.33 -16.42 -3.10
CA THR A 136 7.54 -15.32 -4.05
C THR A 136 6.38 -14.33 -3.94
N SER A 137 6.65 -13.18 -3.34
CA SER A 137 5.81 -11.97 -3.44
C SER A 137 5.60 -11.52 -4.89
N TRP A 138 6.23 -12.18 -5.85
CA TRP A 138 6.14 -11.95 -7.28
C TRP A 138 5.18 -12.90 -8.00
N SER A 139 4.54 -13.83 -7.28
CA SER A 139 3.60 -14.76 -7.93
C SER A 139 2.42 -14.00 -8.56
N PRO A 140 1.80 -14.54 -9.62
CA PRO A 140 0.61 -13.94 -10.21
C PRO A 140 -0.56 -13.79 -9.22
N SER A 141 -0.71 -14.73 -8.27
CA SER A 141 -1.75 -14.66 -7.24
C SER A 141 -1.51 -13.50 -6.26
N HIS A 142 -0.28 -13.31 -5.80
CA HIS A 142 0.13 -12.16 -5.01
C HIS A 142 -0.05 -10.84 -5.76
N ALA A 143 0.32 -10.80 -7.05
CA ALA A 143 0.10 -9.64 -7.89
C ALA A 143 -1.38 -9.22 -7.93
N LEU A 144 -2.32 -10.18 -8.02
CA LEU A 144 -3.75 -9.87 -7.94
C LEU A 144 -4.16 -9.28 -6.58
N LEU A 145 -3.59 -9.77 -5.46
CA LEU A 145 -3.82 -9.18 -4.13
C LEU A 145 -3.35 -7.73 -4.07
N TYR A 146 -2.16 -7.41 -4.57
CA TYR A 146 -1.63 -6.04 -4.56
C TYR A 146 -2.35 -5.12 -5.54
N ILE A 147 -2.74 -5.63 -6.72
CA ILE A 147 -3.53 -4.87 -7.70
C ILE A 147 -4.91 -4.54 -7.13
N GLY A 148 -5.61 -5.53 -6.56
CA GLY A 148 -6.89 -5.31 -5.90
C GLY A 148 -6.79 -4.28 -4.78
N THR A 149 -5.74 -4.38 -3.96
CA THR A 149 -5.45 -3.43 -2.89
C THR A 149 -5.16 -2.02 -3.42
N ALA A 150 -4.36 -1.88 -4.48
CA ALA A 150 -4.04 -0.60 -5.10
C ALA A 150 -5.29 0.08 -5.70
N ILE A 151 -6.13 -0.67 -6.42
CA ILE A 151 -7.38 -0.15 -7.01
C ILE A 151 -8.31 0.34 -5.89
N MET A 152 -8.43 -0.42 -4.81
CA MET A 152 -9.25 -0.05 -3.67
C MET A 152 -8.73 1.19 -2.93
N LEU A 153 -7.42 1.28 -2.70
CA LEU A 153 -6.77 2.46 -2.14
C LEU A 153 -6.95 3.69 -3.03
N ALA A 154 -6.90 3.54 -4.36
CA ALA A 154 -7.20 4.64 -5.29
C ALA A 154 -8.65 5.14 -5.11
N GLY A 155 -9.60 4.24 -4.86
CA GLY A 155 -10.97 4.58 -4.48
C GLY A 155 -11.06 5.35 -3.16
N ALA A 156 -10.37 4.86 -2.11
CA ALA A 156 -10.30 5.51 -0.81
C ALA A 156 -9.67 6.92 -0.91
N ILE A 157 -8.51 7.04 -1.55
CA ILE A 157 -7.81 8.31 -1.80
C ILE A 157 -8.72 9.29 -2.52
N ARG A 158 -9.43 8.85 -3.57
CA ARG A 158 -10.39 9.70 -4.29
C ARG A 158 -11.50 10.20 -3.38
N GLY A 159 -12.17 9.30 -2.65
CA GLY A 159 -13.28 9.70 -1.76
C GLY A 159 -12.81 10.69 -0.69
N TRP A 160 -11.65 10.45 -0.07
CA TRP A 160 -11.11 11.39 0.90
C TRP A 160 -10.80 12.74 0.27
N TRP A 161 -10.11 12.71 -0.87
CA TRP A 161 -9.68 13.92 -1.56
C TRP A 161 -10.85 14.80 -2.01
N LEU A 162 -11.98 14.21 -2.42
CA LEU A 162 -13.18 14.94 -2.85
C LEU A 162 -14.01 15.49 -1.70
N TYR A 163 -14.18 14.73 -0.61
CA TYR A 163 -15.15 15.06 0.43
C TYR A 163 -14.53 15.69 1.69
N ALA A 164 -13.22 15.58 1.90
CA ALA A 164 -12.57 16.19 3.06
C ALA A 164 -12.39 17.70 2.86
N ALA A 165 -12.78 18.47 3.87
CA ALA A 165 -12.50 19.91 3.90
C ALA A 165 -10.98 20.16 3.87
N PRO A 166 -10.50 21.20 3.16
CA PRO A 166 -9.09 21.58 3.17
C PRO A 166 -8.55 21.82 4.59
N GLY A 167 -7.30 21.43 4.84
CA GLY A 167 -6.60 21.67 6.10
C GLY A 167 -5.76 20.49 6.55
N ARG A 168 -5.10 20.65 7.71
CA ARG A 168 -4.10 19.70 8.23
C ARG A 168 -4.60 18.25 8.32
N VAL A 169 -5.85 18.04 8.70
CA VAL A 169 -6.41 16.68 8.81
C VAL A 169 -6.53 16.02 7.44
N ARG A 170 -6.97 16.78 6.42
CA ARG A 170 -7.01 16.29 5.03
C ARG A 170 -5.62 15.84 4.59
N ASP A 171 -4.63 16.67 4.83
CA ASP A 171 -3.25 16.42 4.43
C ASP A 171 -2.69 15.16 5.11
N LEU A 172 -2.86 15.03 6.42
CA LEU A 172 -2.35 13.87 7.18
C LEU A 172 -2.99 12.56 6.74
N VAL A 173 -4.32 12.52 6.56
CA VAL A 173 -5.01 11.31 6.09
C VAL A 173 -4.62 10.99 4.64
N SER A 174 -4.46 12.01 3.79
CA SER A 174 -3.95 11.82 2.43
C SER A 174 -2.55 11.22 2.43
N LEU A 175 -1.63 11.72 3.26
CA LEU A 175 -0.29 11.16 3.40
C LEU A 175 -0.33 9.71 3.91
N GLY A 176 -1.21 9.40 4.87
CA GLY A 176 -1.40 8.04 5.36
C GLY A 176 -1.91 7.07 4.29
N LEU A 177 -2.92 7.48 3.50
CA LEU A 177 -3.43 6.65 2.40
C LEU A 177 -2.39 6.44 1.30
N TRP A 178 -1.59 7.47 0.98
CA TRP A 178 -0.50 7.35 0.02
C TRP A 178 0.67 6.51 0.55
N LEU A 179 0.94 6.54 1.86
CA LEU A 179 1.89 5.63 2.49
C LEU A 179 1.48 4.17 2.27
N PHE A 180 0.22 3.81 2.53
CA PHE A 180 -0.28 2.45 2.28
C PHE A 180 -0.27 2.09 0.79
N PHE A 181 -0.56 3.04 -0.09
CA PHE A 181 -0.48 2.80 -1.53
C PHE A 181 0.95 2.51 -1.98
N VAL A 182 1.91 3.32 -1.55
CA VAL A 182 3.33 3.14 -1.87
C VAL A 182 3.85 1.85 -1.26
N GLU A 183 3.52 1.55 0.00
CA GLU A 183 3.92 0.31 0.66
C GLU A 183 3.42 -0.91 -0.11
N ASN A 184 2.13 -0.95 -0.46
CA ASN A 184 1.56 -2.03 -1.27
C ASN A 184 2.25 -2.16 -2.64
N VAL A 185 2.62 -1.04 -3.27
CA VAL A 185 3.32 -1.06 -4.56
C VAL A 185 4.73 -1.59 -4.43
N VAL A 186 5.51 -1.18 -3.42
CA VAL A 186 6.90 -1.61 -3.25
C VAL A 186 7.02 -2.95 -2.51
N PHE A 187 5.94 -3.45 -1.92
CA PHE A 187 5.90 -4.70 -1.16
C PHE A 187 6.58 -5.88 -1.86
N PRO A 188 6.39 -6.13 -3.18
CA PRO A 188 7.06 -7.24 -3.85
C PRO A 188 8.58 -7.21 -3.73
N ASN A 189 9.21 -6.02 -3.75
CA ASN A 189 10.66 -5.87 -3.62
C ASN A 189 11.20 -6.36 -2.27
N GLN A 190 10.37 -6.42 -1.23
CA GLN A 190 10.81 -6.90 0.07
C GLN A 190 11.40 -8.30 -0.01
N HIS A 191 10.91 -9.15 -0.92
CA HIS A 191 11.47 -10.48 -1.08
C HIS A 191 12.96 -10.44 -1.42
N GLN A 192 13.39 -9.61 -2.37
CA GLN A 192 14.81 -9.45 -2.69
C GLN A 192 15.59 -8.77 -1.56
N GLU A 193 14.93 -7.88 -0.81
CA GLU A 193 15.52 -7.18 0.34
C GLU A 193 15.81 -8.11 1.53
N TYR A 194 14.96 -9.12 1.78
CA TYR A 194 15.26 -10.22 2.72
C TYR A 194 16.23 -11.22 2.09
N GLY A 195 15.97 -11.58 0.83
CA GLY A 195 16.69 -12.56 0.03
C GLY A 195 18.18 -12.37 0.01
N VAL A 196 18.65 -11.14 -0.20
CA VAL A 196 20.08 -10.84 -0.27
C VAL A 196 20.81 -11.14 1.05
N LEU A 197 20.18 -10.92 2.20
CA LEU A 197 20.80 -11.22 3.50
C LEU A 197 20.72 -12.70 3.85
N SER A 198 19.59 -13.35 3.53
CA SER A 198 19.45 -14.80 3.69
C SER A 198 20.44 -15.57 2.81
N LEU A 199 20.67 -15.13 1.57
CA LEU A 199 21.66 -15.72 0.68
C LEU A 199 23.07 -15.60 1.25
N ARG A 200 23.47 -14.41 1.72
CA ARG A 200 24.79 -14.22 2.34
C ARG A 200 24.98 -15.08 3.59
N ALA A 201 23.94 -15.21 4.42
CA ALA A 201 24.00 -16.10 5.58
C ALA A 201 24.23 -17.56 5.12
N TYR A 202 23.48 -18.00 4.11
CA TYR A 202 23.60 -19.33 3.51
C TYR A 202 25.00 -19.61 2.95
N GLU A 203 25.55 -18.68 2.18
CA GLU A 203 26.91 -18.76 1.63
C GLU A 203 27.99 -18.78 2.73
N ALA A 204 27.72 -18.16 3.89
CA ALA A 204 28.59 -18.20 5.06
C ALA A 204 28.40 -19.45 5.94
N GLY A 205 27.58 -20.42 5.51
CA GLY A 205 27.32 -21.65 6.26
C GLY A 205 26.31 -21.51 7.42
N ALA A 206 25.57 -20.41 7.47
CA ALA A 206 24.47 -20.18 8.41
C ALA A 206 23.12 -20.19 7.66
N THR A 207 21.98 -20.29 8.35
CA THR A 207 20.68 -20.14 7.70
C THR A 207 19.72 -19.39 8.61
N THR A 208 18.91 -18.52 8.02
CA THR A 208 17.77 -17.87 8.70
C THR A 208 16.47 -18.67 8.54
N ALA A 209 16.47 -19.65 7.63
CA ALA A 209 15.37 -20.56 7.37
C ALA A 209 15.51 -21.83 8.22
N GLU A 210 14.39 -22.31 8.77
CA GLU A 210 14.32 -23.61 9.44
C GLU A 210 14.53 -24.75 8.46
N GLN A 211 15.05 -25.88 8.95
CA GLN A 211 15.40 -27.03 8.12
C GLN A 211 14.21 -27.54 7.28
N GLN A 212 13.01 -27.57 7.86
CA GLN A 212 11.79 -27.98 7.15
C GLN A 212 11.52 -27.18 5.86
N LEU A 213 11.88 -25.89 5.85
CA LEU A 213 11.69 -25.03 4.68
C LEU A 213 12.71 -25.36 3.60
N LEU A 214 13.96 -25.64 4.00
CA LEU A 214 15.03 -26.04 3.09
C LEU A 214 14.76 -27.42 2.48
N ASP A 215 14.34 -28.39 3.30
CA ASP A 215 13.97 -29.74 2.86
C ASP A 215 12.79 -29.68 1.89
N PHE A 216 11.82 -28.81 2.18
CA PHE A 216 10.69 -28.60 1.30
C PHE A 216 11.11 -27.98 -0.04
N ALA A 217 11.94 -26.94 -0.05
CA ALA A 217 12.47 -26.36 -1.29
C ALA A 217 13.23 -27.42 -2.12
N ALA A 218 14.06 -28.25 -1.46
CA ALA A 218 14.76 -29.35 -2.09
C ALA A 218 13.80 -30.40 -2.68
N SER A 219 12.70 -30.73 -2.00
CA SER A 219 11.68 -31.67 -2.51
C SER A 219 10.98 -31.18 -3.77
N GLN A 220 10.97 -29.86 -4.00
CA GLN A 220 10.42 -29.22 -5.21
C GLN A 220 11.48 -29.09 -6.32
N GLY A 221 12.67 -29.69 -6.15
CA GLY A 221 13.78 -29.52 -7.09
C GLY A 221 14.40 -28.12 -7.08
N GLN A 222 14.11 -27.31 -6.05
CA GLN A 222 14.68 -25.98 -5.91
C GLN A 222 15.91 -25.98 -5.02
N THR A 223 16.88 -25.13 -5.35
CA THR A 223 17.98 -24.81 -4.45
C THR A 223 17.52 -23.74 -3.45
N PRO A 224 18.06 -23.70 -2.22
CA PRO A 224 17.79 -22.63 -1.26
C PRO A 224 18.01 -21.23 -1.84
N THR A 225 18.98 -21.09 -2.76
CA THR A 225 19.30 -19.82 -3.42
C THR A 225 18.21 -19.35 -4.39
N MET A 226 17.54 -20.26 -5.11
CA MET A 226 16.41 -19.91 -5.98
C MET A 226 15.19 -19.43 -5.18
N PHE A 227 15.03 -19.95 -3.96
CA PHE A 227 14.02 -19.47 -3.02
C PHE A 227 14.34 -18.05 -2.52
N MET A 228 15.60 -17.76 -2.18
CA MET A 228 16.01 -16.47 -1.61
C MET A 228 15.96 -15.32 -2.64
N LEU A 229 16.32 -15.58 -3.91
CA LEU A 229 16.31 -14.58 -4.99
C LEU A 229 15.60 -15.15 -6.24
N PRO A 230 14.26 -15.20 -6.25
CA PRO A 230 13.49 -15.94 -7.23
C PRO A 230 13.27 -15.21 -8.57
N VAL A 231 13.64 -13.94 -8.65
CA VAL A 231 13.46 -13.13 -9.87
C VAL A 231 14.78 -12.53 -10.34
N PRO A 232 14.91 -12.23 -11.65
CA PRO A 232 16.11 -11.62 -12.18
C PRO A 232 16.48 -10.29 -11.50
N SER A 233 17.79 -10.01 -11.40
CA SER A 233 18.35 -8.81 -10.74
C SER A 233 17.94 -7.48 -11.38
N TRP A 234 17.44 -7.46 -12.61
CA TRP A 234 16.89 -6.25 -13.24
C TRP A 234 15.50 -5.88 -12.68
N VAL A 235 14.74 -6.83 -12.11
CA VAL A 235 13.35 -6.62 -11.70
C VAL A 235 13.25 -5.64 -10.52
N HIS A 236 14.14 -5.78 -9.53
CA HIS A 236 14.13 -4.91 -8.35
C HIS A 236 14.28 -3.41 -8.70
N PRO A 237 15.31 -2.96 -9.44
CA PRO A 237 15.40 -1.56 -9.85
C PRO A 237 14.28 -1.16 -10.81
N ALA A 238 13.88 -2.03 -11.75
CA ALA A 238 12.77 -1.73 -12.67
C ALA A 238 11.48 -1.39 -11.92
N TRP A 239 11.10 -2.22 -10.96
CA TRP A 239 9.88 -2.03 -10.17
C TRP A 239 9.99 -0.84 -9.20
N LEU A 240 11.14 -0.67 -8.55
CA LEU A 240 11.38 0.45 -7.65
C LEU A 240 11.19 1.80 -8.36
N LEU A 241 11.75 1.96 -9.57
CA LEU A 241 11.59 3.19 -10.34
C LEU A 241 10.21 3.28 -11.02
N CYS A 242 9.82 2.26 -11.78
CA CYS A 242 8.63 2.33 -12.64
C CYS A 242 7.31 2.28 -11.87
N ALA A 243 7.24 1.53 -10.77
CA ALA A 243 6.04 1.44 -9.94
C ALA A 243 6.19 2.31 -8.68
N GLY A 244 7.28 2.14 -7.94
CA GLY A 244 7.55 2.85 -6.69
C GLY A 244 7.63 4.37 -6.87
N LEU A 245 8.62 4.87 -7.62
CA LEU A 245 8.78 6.33 -7.82
C LEU A 245 7.63 6.94 -8.61
N LEU A 246 7.03 6.20 -9.54
CA LEU A 246 5.85 6.68 -10.26
C LEU A 246 4.65 6.88 -9.32
N SER A 247 4.43 5.97 -8.36
CA SER A 247 3.37 6.15 -7.36
C SER A 247 3.61 7.37 -6.48
N LEU A 248 4.87 7.66 -6.11
CA LEU A 248 5.26 8.86 -5.36
C LEU A 248 5.08 10.15 -6.17
N LEU A 249 5.39 10.12 -7.47
CA LEU A 249 5.11 11.22 -8.38
C LEU A 249 3.62 11.54 -8.42
N VAL A 250 2.77 10.51 -8.57
CA VAL A 250 1.31 10.69 -8.57
C VAL A 250 0.85 11.21 -7.21
N ALA A 251 1.35 10.66 -6.09
CA ALA A 251 1.06 11.14 -4.75
C ALA A 251 1.38 12.63 -4.60
N ARG A 252 2.58 13.04 -5.02
CA ARG A 252 3.04 14.42 -4.94
C ARG A 252 2.17 15.38 -5.77
N ARG A 253 1.71 14.97 -6.94
CA ARG A 253 0.84 15.79 -7.79
C ARG A 253 -0.60 15.86 -7.30
N VAL A 254 -1.16 14.74 -6.85
CA VAL A 254 -2.56 14.67 -6.38
C VAL A 254 -2.73 15.42 -5.06
N THR A 255 -1.77 15.30 -4.15
CA THR A 255 -1.83 16.00 -2.85
C THR A 255 -1.46 17.49 -2.97
N GLY A 256 -0.56 17.84 -3.87
CA GLY A 256 -0.06 19.22 -4.04
C GLY A 256 0.87 19.70 -2.92
N LEU A 257 1.03 18.94 -1.84
CA LEU A 257 1.88 19.30 -0.69
C LEU A 257 3.36 19.26 -1.06
N ARG A 258 4.14 20.21 -0.54
CA ARG A 258 5.60 20.20 -0.70
C ARG A 258 6.16 18.98 0.04
N TRP A 259 7.15 18.33 -0.55
CA TRP A 259 7.84 17.19 0.06
C TRP A 259 6.97 15.94 0.31
N THR A 260 5.84 15.76 -0.39
CA THR A 260 4.99 14.57 -0.22
C THR A 260 5.77 13.29 -0.46
N ALA A 261 6.50 13.19 -1.58
CA ALA A 261 7.20 11.95 -1.93
C ALA A 261 8.24 11.60 -0.85
N THR A 262 9.06 12.59 -0.49
CA THR A 262 10.11 12.47 0.52
C THR A 262 9.53 12.13 1.89
N THR A 263 8.44 12.77 2.30
CA THR A 263 7.78 12.50 3.58
C THR A 263 7.24 11.08 3.63
N VAL A 264 6.54 10.63 2.58
CA VAL A 264 6.01 9.26 2.51
C VAL A 264 7.13 8.23 2.59
N VAL A 265 8.21 8.43 1.84
CA VAL A 265 9.35 7.50 1.87
C VAL A 265 10.10 7.55 3.19
N ALA A 266 10.30 8.72 3.79
CA ALA A 266 10.95 8.84 5.10
C ALA A 266 10.15 8.10 6.19
N VAL A 267 8.82 8.24 6.19
CA VAL A 267 7.94 7.52 7.13
C VAL A 267 7.96 6.02 6.85
N TYR A 268 7.90 5.61 5.57
CA TYR A 268 8.01 4.20 5.18
C TYR A 268 9.33 3.57 5.63
N LEU A 269 10.46 4.22 5.39
CA LEU A 269 11.79 3.73 5.79
C LEU A 269 11.95 3.73 7.31
N GLY A 270 11.44 4.75 8.01
CA GLY A 270 11.42 4.79 9.48
C GLY A 270 10.59 3.63 10.06
N TYR A 271 9.41 3.38 9.48
CA TYR A 271 8.61 2.20 9.81
C TYR A 271 9.37 0.89 9.57
N ARG A 272 9.97 0.72 8.37
CA ARG A 272 10.74 -0.49 8.02
C ARG A 272 11.89 -0.71 8.99
N ALA A 273 12.61 0.35 9.39
CA ALA A 273 13.69 0.27 10.36
C ALA A 273 13.21 -0.17 11.76
N VAL A 274 12.09 0.38 12.24
CA VAL A 274 11.49 -0.01 13.53
C VAL A 274 11.02 -1.46 13.50
N MET A 275 10.30 -1.86 12.45
CA MET A 275 9.84 -3.25 12.28
C MET A 275 11.02 -4.21 12.15
N TRP A 276 12.05 -3.84 11.39
CA TRP A 276 13.28 -4.61 11.27
C TRP A 276 13.93 -4.83 12.64
N LEU A 277 14.12 -3.78 13.44
CA LEU A 277 14.67 -3.89 14.80
C LEU A 277 13.84 -4.85 15.67
N GLY A 278 12.52 -4.70 15.66
CA GLY A 278 11.61 -5.54 16.45
C GLY A 278 11.62 -7.01 16.01
N LEU A 279 11.57 -7.26 14.70
CA LEU A 279 11.58 -8.61 14.13
C LEU A 279 12.91 -9.32 14.41
N VAL A 280 14.04 -8.66 14.15
CA VAL A 280 15.38 -9.22 14.44
C VAL A 280 15.54 -9.50 15.94
N ALA A 281 15.06 -8.62 16.82
CA ALA A 281 15.09 -8.85 18.26
C ALA A 281 14.25 -10.07 18.69
N LEU A 282 13.21 -10.42 17.93
CA LEU A 282 12.40 -11.63 18.10
C LEU A 282 12.97 -12.85 17.35
N GLY A 283 14.17 -12.72 16.77
CA GLY A 283 14.87 -13.79 16.06
C GLY A 283 14.42 -14.00 14.61
N PHE A 284 13.65 -13.08 14.03
CA PHE A 284 13.25 -13.18 12.63
C PHE A 284 14.38 -12.75 11.67
N PRO A 285 14.36 -13.21 10.41
CA PRO A 285 15.35 -12.84 9.39
C PRO A 285 15.44 -11.32 9.19
N PRO A 286 16.65 -10.75 8.99
CA PRO A 286 16.80 -9.34 8.66
C PRO A 286 16.49 -9.06 7.18
N SER A 287 16.23 -7.79 6.85
CA SER A 287 16.17 -7.28 5.46
C SER A 287 17.01 -6.02 5.31
N VAL A 288 17.47 -5.74 4.10
CA VAL A 288 18.07 -4.44 3.77
C VAL A 288 17.00 -3.34 3.65
N LEU A 289 17.37 -2.10 3.96
CA LEU A 289 16.51 -0.93 3.75
C LEU A 289 16.80 -0.30 2.38
N PRO A 290 15.80 -0.08 1.51
CA PRO A 290 16.01 0.51 0.19
C PRO A 290 16.19 2.03 0.26
N LEU A 291 17.30 2.49 0.85
CA LEU A 291 17.59 3.93 1.05
C LEU A 291 17.65 4.73 -0.27
N VAL A 292 17.95 4.08 -1.39
CA VAL A 292 17.87 4.64 -2.75
C VAL A 292 16.50 5.25 -3.05
N LEU A 293 15.42 4.71 -2.45
CA LEU A 293 14.07 5.21 -2.63
C LEU A 293 13.95 6.66 -2.11
N LEU A 294 14.69 7.02 -1.06
CA LEU A 294 14.69 8.38 -0.50
C LEU A 294 15.33 9.38 -1.47
N VAL A 295 16.42 8.99 -2.14
CA VAL A 295 17.05 9.80 -3.19
C VAL A 295 16.07 10.05 -4.32
N GLY A 296 15.42 8.99 -4.82
CA GLY A 296 14.40 9.11 -5.86
C GLY A 296 13.22 9.99 -5.45
N ALA A 297 12.76 9.88 -4.20
CA ALA A 297 11.68 10.70 -3.66
C ALA A 297 12.03 12.20 -3.59
N VAL A 298 13.25 12.53 -3.16
CA VAL A 298 13.76 13.91 -3.18
C VAL A 298 13.82 14.44 -4.61
N CYS A 299 14.34 13.65 -5.55
CA CYS A 299 14.36 14.01 -6.96
C CYS A 299 12.96 14.25 -7.54
N VAL A 300 11.97 13.43 -7.18
CA VAL A 300 10.56 13.63 -7.56
C VAL A 300 10.04 14.96 -7.01
N ASP A 301 10.24 15.24 -5.72
CA ASP A 301 9.77 16.49 -5.10
C ASP A 301 10.41 17.72 -5.71
N LEU A 302 11.72 17.70 -5.96
CA LEU A 302 12.45 18.78 -6.61
C LEU A 302 11.98 18.97 -8.05
N SER A 303 11.86 17.89 -8.82
CA SER A 303 11.41 17.92 -10.22
C SER A 303 10.01 18.51 -10.36
N VAL A 304 9.06 18.10 -9.50
CA VAL A 304 7.71 18.65 -9.49
C VAL A 304 7.70 20.11 -9.05
N THR A 305 8.50 20.46 -8.04
CA THR A 305 8.60 21.85 -7.54
C THR A 305 9.14 22.79 -8.62
N TRP A 306 10.12 22.33 -9.40
CA TRP A 306 10.77 23.10 -10.47
C TRP A 306 10.08 22.93 -11.83
N ARG A 307 8.95 22.20 -11.86
CA ARG A 307 8.12 21.96 -13.04
C ARG A 307 8.89 21.37 -14.22
N LEU A 308 9.88 20.53 -13.94
CA LEU A 308 10.63 19.82 -14.96
C LEU A 308 9.72 18.83 -15.69
N PRO A 309 9.73 18.79 -17.03
CA PRO A 309 8.95 17.82 -17.79
C PRO A 309 9.53 16.41 -17.62
N GLY A 310 8.67 15.40 -17.61
CA GLY A 310 9.00 14.01 -17.33
C GLY A 310 10.12 13.44 -18.20
N TRP A 311 10.20 13.85 -19.48
CA TRP A 311 11.26 13.42 -20.39
C TRP A 311 12.67 13.87 -19.95
N SER A 312 12.77 14.92 -19.13
CA SER A 312 14.04 15.43 -18.57
C SER A 312 14.22 15.03 -17.11
N ALA A 313 13.14 15.06 -16.32
CA ALA A 313 13.16 14.74 -14.90
C ALA A 313 13.41 13.25 -14.62
N ALA A 314 12.83 12.38 -15.45
CA ALA A 314 12.91 10.94 -15.24
C ALA A 314 14.33 10.37 -15.48
N PRO A 315 15.05 10.71 -16.58
CA PRO A 315 16.45 10.29 -16.73
C PRO A 315 17.35 10.80 -15.60
N ALA A 316 17.20 12.06 -15.20
CA ALA A 316 17.98 12.64 -14.11
C ALA A 316 17.72 11.95 -12.77
N THR A 317 16.44 11.68 -12.46
CA THR A 317 16.04 10.93 -11.26
C THR A 317 16.58 9.51 -11.30
N ALA A 318 16.45 8.81 -12.43
CA ALA A 318 16.96 7.46 -12.59
C ALA A 318 18.47 7.40 -12.40
N ALA A 319 19.21 8.32 -13.02
CA ALA A 319 20.67 8.42 -12.87
C ALA A 319 21.07 8.64 -11.40
N ALA A 320 20.40 9.54 -10.69
CA ALA A 320 20.64 9.77 -9.27
C ALA A 320 20.37 8.51 -8.41
N VAL A 321 19.30 7.77 -8.72
CA VAL A 321 18.94 6.53 -8.03
C VAL A 321 19.94 5.42 -8.33
N TYR A 322 20.41 5.26 -9.57
CA TYR A 322 21.46 4.30 -9.91
C TYR A 322 22.80 4.67 -9.27
N ALA A 323 23.15 5.95 -9.18
CA ALA A 323 24.36 6.39 -8.46
C ALA A 323 24.27 6.08 -6.96
N ALA A 324 23.12 6.34 -6.33
CA ALA A 324 22.88 5.95 -4.94
C ALA A 324 22.86 4.42 -4.76
N GLY A 325 22.31 3.69 -5.73
CA GLY A 325 22.32 2.24 -5.77
C GLY A 325 23.73 1.69 -5.79
N TRP A 326 24.60 2.25 -6.63
CA TRP A 326 26.00 1.83 -6.71
C TRP A 326 26.71 2.00 -5.35
N LEU A 327 26.45 3.10 -4.64
CA LEU A 327 26.98 3.30 -3.28
C LEU A 327 26.42 2.28 -2.27
N GLN A 328 25.12 1.97 -2.32
CA GLN A 328 24.53 0.96 -1.44
C GLN A 328 25.02 -0.45 -1.76
N ASP A 329 25.19 -0.78 -3.03
CA ASP A 329 25.72 -2.07 -3.49
C ASP A 329 27.15 -2.27 -3.00
N ALA A 330 28.00 -1.24 -3.15
CA ALA A 330 29.37 -1.24 -2.60
C ALA A 330 29.42 -1.42 -1.07
N ALA A 331 28.38 -0.98 -0.36
CA ALA A 331 28.24 -1.18 1.08
C ALA A 331 27.58 -2.52 1.46
N GLY A 332 27.16 -3.34 0.48
CA GLY A 332 26.41 -4.57 0.72
C GLY A 332 24.99 -4.30 1.27
N LEU A 333 24.40 -3.14 1.01
CA LEU A 333 23.08 -2.75 1.52
C LEU A 333 22.01 -2.72 0.43
N LEU A 334 22.27 -3.34 -0.73
CA LEU A 334 21.35 -3.41 -1.85
C LEU A 334 21.15 -4.87 -2.28
N PRO A 335 19.94 -5.26 -2.73
CA PRO A 335 19.78 -6.48 -3.50
C PRO A 335 20.59 -6.40 -4.80
N PRO A 336 21.00 -7.53 -5.39
CA PRO A 336 21.80 -7.52 -6.62
C PRO A 336 21.03 -6.83 -7.74
N TRP A 337 21.63 -5.79 -8.31
CA TRP A 337 21.11 -5.11 -9.50
C TRP A 337 21.86 -5.59 -10.74
N ASP A 338 21.14 -5.70 -11.85
CA ASP A 338 21.78 -5.90 -13.15
C ASP A 338 22.33 -4.57 -13.66
N TRP A 339 23.66 -4.41 -13.54
CA TRP A 339 24.42 -3.23 -13.95
C TRP A 339 24.77 -3.20 -15.45
N SER A 340 24.28 -4.16 -16.23
CA SER A 340 24.48 -4.15 -17.68
C SER A 340 23.78 -2.95 -18.34
N TRP A 341 24.35 -2.48 -19.44
CA TRP A 341 23.83 -1.31 -20.16
C TRP A 341 22.38 -1.48 -20.62
N TRP A 342 21.97 -2.69 -21.00
CA TRP A 342 20.62 -2.94 -21.52
C TRP A 342 19.58 -2.88 -20.40
N SER A 343 19.91 -3.38 -19.21
CA SER A 343 19.04 -3.34 -18.03
C SER A 343 18.81 -1.88 -17.60
N ILE A 344 19.90 -1.11 -17.49
CA ILE A 344 19.84 0.32 -17.17
C ILE A 344 19.02 1.08 -18.23
N ALA A 345 19.27 0.82 -19.53
CA ALA A 345 18.56 1.46 -20.62
C ALA A 345 17.06 1.12 -20.61
N LEU A 346 16.71 -0.14 -20.33
CA LEU A 346 15.32 -0.58 -20.18
C LEU A 346 14.62 0.17 -19.05
N VAL A 347 15.20 0.17 -17.85
CA VAL A 347 14.61 0.84 -16.68
C VAL A 347 14.48 2.34 -16.91
N LEU A 348 15.52 3.00 -17.42
CA LEU A 348 15.51 4.43 -17.70
C LEU A 348 14.47 4.76 -18.78
N GLY A 349 14.43 4.00 -19.87
CA GLY A 349 13.47 4.18 -20.95
C GLY A 349 12.02 4.01 -20.49
N SER A 350 11.74 2.92 -19.77
CA SER A 350 10.41 2.65 -19.21
C SER A 350 9.97 3.71 -18.21
N PHE A 351 10.82 4.10 -17.26
CA PHE A 351 10.49 5.14 -16.29
C PHE A 351 10.26 6.51 -16.96
N THR A 352 11.07 6.84 -17.96
CA THR A 352 10.92 8.08 -18.74
C THR A 352 9.61 8.11 -19.51
N LEU A 353 9.26 7.00 -20.16
CA LEU A 353 7.98 6.85 -20.85
C LEU A 353 6.82 7.01 -19.87
N LEU A 354 6.84 6.31 -18.73
CA LEU A 354 5.77 6.33 -17.73
C LEU A 354 5.57 7.72 -17.12
N TRP A 355 6.66 8.42 -16.73
CA TRP A 355 6.56 9.78 -16.20
C TRP A 355 5.99 10.72 -17.28
N THR A 356 6.46 10.62 -18.51
CA THR A 356 5.93 11.42 -19.63
C THR A 356 4.45 11.16 -19.86
N VAL A 357 3.99 9.91 -19.78
CA VAL A 357 2.57 9.57 -19.83
C VAL A 357 1.81 10.21 -18.67
N VAL A 358 2.34 10.21 -17.44
CA VAL A 358 1.71 10.91 -16.30
C VAL A 358 1.59 12.41 -16.56
N ASP A 359 2.58 13.06 -17.19
CA ASP A 359 2.50 14.47 -17.60
C ASP A 359 1.41 14.72 -18.64
N LEU A 360 1.24 13.80 -19.60
CA LEU A 360 0.22 13.90 -20.63
C LEU A 360 -1.18 13.69 -20.03
N VAL A 361 -1.34 12.68 -19.18
CA VAL A 361 -2.59 12.39 -18.47
C VAL A 361 -2.98 13.57 -17.58
N ALA A 362 -2.04 14.15 -16.82
CA ALA A 362 -2.29 15.28 -15.93
C ALA A 362 -2.79 16.54 -16.69
N ARG A 363 -2.45 16.67 -17.98
CA ARG A 363 -2.92 17.76 -18.86
C ARG A 363 -4.19 17.41 -19.66
N SER A 364 -4.66 16.17 -19.55
CA SER A 364 -5.79 15.70 -20.35
C SER A 364 -7.14 16.18 -19.80
N ARG A 365 -8.12 16.35 -20.70
CA ARG A 365 -9.53 16.63 -20.33
C ARG A 365 -10.13 15.49 -19.49
N ALA A 366 -9.70 14.26 -19.75
CA ALA A 366 -10.17 13.09 -19.01
C ALA A 366 -9.79 13.17 -17.52
N TYR A 367 -8.56 13.61 -17.23
CA TYR A 367 -8.11 13.83 -15.85
C TYR A 367 -8.85 15.00 -15.19
N ALA A 368 -9.03 16.12 -15.91
CA ALA A 368 -9.83 17.23 -15.40
C ALA A 368 -11.27 16.79 -15.05
N ALA A 369 -11.91 15.97 -15.90
CA ALA A 369 -13.23 15.39 -15.63
C ALA A 369 -13.20 14.35 -14.50
N TRP A 370 -12.07 13.67 -14.29
CA TRP A 370 -11.88 12.75 -13.17
C TRP A 370 -11.88 13.53 -11.85
N LEU A 371 -11.23 14.69 -11.78
CA LEU A 371 -11.14 15.51 -10.56
C LEU A 371 -12.47 16.06 -10.05
N VAL A 372 -13.52 16.07 -10.87
CA VAL A 372 -14.86 16.56 -10.46
C VAL A 372 -15.68 15.41 -9.82
N PRO A 373 -16.43 15.67 -8.72
CA PRO A 373 -17.40 14.72 -8.19
C PRO A 373 -18.41 14.30 -9.27
N VAL A 374 -18.73 13.00 -9.36
CA VAL A 374 -19.74 12.52 -10.32
C VAL A 374 -21.14 12.98 -9.95
N GLU A 375 -21.45 12.92 -8.66
CA GLU A 375 -22.69 13.44 -8.09
C GLU A 375 -22.38 14.76 -7.36
N PRO A 376 -23.04 15.90 -7.69
CA PRO A 376 -22.91 17.09 -6.87
C PRO A 376 -23.42 16.75 -5.47
N ALA A 377 -22.61 17.01 -4.44
CA ALA A 377 -23.02 16.81 -3.06
C ALA A 377 -24.32 17.58 -2.83
N ARG A 378 -25.44 16.84 -2.64
CA ARG A 378 -26.69 17.50 -2.28
C ARG A 378 -26.45 18.22 -0.97
N ALA A 379 -26.71 19.53 -0.94
CA ALA A 379 -26.69 20.29 0.30
C ALA A 379 -27.51 19.52 1.34
N ALA A 380 -26.97 19.36 2.55
CA ALA A 380 -27.76 18.84 3.65
C ALA A 380 -29.00 19.72 3.74
N VAL A 381 -30.18 19.16 3.48
CA VAL A 381 -31.43 19.85 3.75
C VAL A 381 -31.38 20.14 5.26
N PRO A 382 -31.40 21.41 5.70
CA PRO A 382 -31.44 21.70 7.11
C PRO A 382 -32.66 20.98 7.67
N VAL A 383 -32.43 20.08 8.61
CA VAL A 383 -33.50 19.46 9.37
C VAL A 383 -34.20 20.63 10.06
N ALA A 384 -35.39 20.99 9.57
CA ALA A 384 -36.21 22.02 10.19
C ALA A 384 -36.33 21.67 11.66
N GLY A 385 -35.85 22.57 12.52
CA GLY A 385 -35.73 22.36 13.95
C GLY A 385 -37.03 21.79 14.52
N GLY A 386 -36.94 20.61 15.11
CA GLY A 386 -37.97 20.11 16.01
C GLY A 386 -38.15 21.16 17.09
N ALA A 387 -39.36 21.73 17.14
CA ALA A 387 -39.76 22.70 18.13
C ALA A 387 -39.45 22.16 19.53
N SER A 388 -38.78 23.00 20.32
CA SER A 388 -38.70 22.91 21.77
C SER A 388 -40.13 22.86 22.33
N ALA A 389 -40.57 21.70 22.78
CA ALA A 389 -41.68 21.61 23.72
C ALA A 389 -41.13 21.97 25.11
N ARG A 390 -41.61 23.10 25.65
CA ARG A 390 -41.59 23.39 27.08
C ARG A 390 -42.65 22.55 27.78
#